data_AF-A0A2S9GPX0-F1
#
_entry.id   AF-A0A2S9GPX0-F1
#
_cell.length_a   1.000
_cell.length_b   1.000
_cell.length_c   1.000
_cell.angle_alpha   90.00
_cell.angle_beta   90.00
_cell.angle_gamma   90.00
#
_symmetry.space_group_name_H-M   'P 1'
#
loop_
_entity.id
_entity.type
_entity.pdbx_description
1 polymer ?
#
loop_
_entity_poly.entity_id
_entity_poly.type
_entity_poly.pdbx_seq_one_letter_code
_entity_poly.pdbx_strand_id
1 'polypeptide(L)' 'AITVTPVDDAPIAVNDTVTVAEDSGPTLIDVLANDTDIDAGPKTITAVTQPTSGTVTFTGTTLSYTPNANYNG' A
#
# COMPACT_ATOMS: atom_id res chain seq x y z
N ALA A 1 10.08 -28.27 -32.84
CA ALA A 1 10.58 -27.37 -31.79
C ALA A 1 9.48 -27.18 -30.76
N ILE A 2 9.83 -27.09 -29.47
CA ILE A 2 8.87 -26.76 -28.40
C ILE A 2 9.06 -25.28 -28.08
N THR A 3 7.97 -24.52 -28.06
CA THR A 3 7.98 -23.10 -27.71
C THR A 3 7.17 -22.93 -26.44
N VAL A 4 7.74 -22.24 -25.45
CA VAL A 4 7.05 -21.84 -24.22
C VAL A 4 6.82 -20.34 -24.30
N THR A 5 5.58 -19.91 -24.11
CA THR A 5 5.21 -18.50 -24.07
C THR A 5 5.21 -18.02 -22.62
N PRO A 6 5.85 -16.89 -22.31
CA PRO A 6 5.73 -16.28 -20.98
C PRO A 6 4.28 -15.86 -20.72
N VAL A 7 3.88 -15.90 -19.45
CA VAL A 7 2.59 -15.45 -18.94
C VAL A 7 2.88 -14.32 -17.96
N ASP A 8 2.10 -13.25 -18.04
CA ASP A 8 2.18 -12.11 -17.11
C ASP A 8 1.70 -12.54 -15.71
N ASP A 9 2.58 -12.44 -14.73
CA ASP A 9 2.34 -12.75 -13.33
C ASP A 9 1.89 -11.50 -12.56
N ALA A 10 1.10 -11.69 -11.50
CA ALA A 10 0.64 -10.58 -10.66
C ALA A 10 1.75 -10.09 -9.70
N PRO A 11 1.74 -8.80 -9.30
CA PRO A 11 2.64 -8.30 -8.27
C PRO A 11 2.49 -9.03 -6.94
N ILE A 12 3.61 -9.20 -6.25
CA ILE A 12 3.70 -9.73 -4.89
C ILE A 12 3.84 -8.54 -3.93
N ALA A 13 2.84 -8.41 -3.05
CA ALA A 13 2.84 -7.39 -2.00
C ALA A 13 3.70 -7.80 -0.79
N VAL A 14 4.35 -6.84 -0.15
CA VAL A 14 5.11 -7.01 1.10
C VAL A 14 4.47 -6.15 2.18
N ASN A 15 4.31 -6.72 3.38
CA ASN A 15 3.66 -5.99 4.47
C ASN A 15 4.49 -4.80 4.94
N ASP A 16 3.82 -3.66 5.10
CA ASP A 16 4.38 -2.46 5.69
C ASP A 16 4.05 -2.32 7.18
N THR A 17 4.89 -1.58 7.89
CA THR A 17 4.62 -1.15 9.26
C THR A 17 5.08 0.28 9.42
N VAL A 18 4.18 1.13 9.91
CA VAL A 18 4.43 2.55 10.14
C VAL A 18 3.90 2.91 11.52
N THR A 19 4.64 3.72 12.26
CA THR A 19 4.18 4.36 13.50
C THR A 19 3.97 5.83 13.23
N VAL A 20 2.83 6.36 13.68
CA VAL A 20 2.52 7.79 13.62
C VAL A 20 2.20 8.30 15.02
N ALA A 21 2.39 9.59 15.25
CA ALA A 21 1.96 10.23 16.49
C ALA A 21 0.43 10.32 16.50
N GLU A 22 -0.19 10.12 17.67
CA GLU A 22 -1.59 10.50 17.87
C GLU A 22 -1.77 11.99 17.53
N ASP A 23 -2.96 12.33 17.02
CA ASP A 23 -3.33 13.70 16.61
C ASP A 23 -2.44 14.33 15.53
N SER A 24 -1.59 13.54 14.87
CA SER A 24 -0.81 14.03 13.73
C SER A 24 -1.69 14.34 12.52
N GLY A 25 -1.20 15.21 11.66
CA GLY A 25 -1.77 15.37 10.31
C GLY A 25 -1.57 14.11 9.44
N PRO A 26 -2.01 14.18 8.17
CA PRO A 26 -1.88 13.08 7.22
C PRO A 26 -0.42 12.68 7.02
N THR A 27 -0.15 11.37 7.10
CA THR A 27 1.17 10.78 6.88
C THR A 27 1.17 9.98 5.58
N LEU A 28 2.08 10.34 4.67
CA LEU A 28 2.28 9.61 3.41
C LEU A 28 2.99 8.29 3.67
N ILE A 29 2.49 7.21 3.06
CA ILE A 29 3.05 5.86 3.16
C ILE A 29 3.20 5.31 1.75
N ASP A 30 4.43 4.97 1.40
CA ASP A 30 4.76 4.33 0.12
C ASP A 30 4.77 2.80 0.30
N VAL A 31 3.58 2.21 0.20
CA VAL A 31 3.36 0.76 0.34
C VAL A 31 3.84 -0.03 -0.89
N LEU A 32 4.17 0.63 -2.01
CA LEU A 32 4.61 -0.07 -3.23
C LEU A 32 6.13 -0.21 -3.31
N ALA A 33 6.87 0.41 -2.39
CA ALA A 33 8.31 0.50 -2.42
C ALA A 33 9.01 -0.85 -2.22
N ASN A 34 8.42 -1.74 -1.42
CA ASN A 34 8.92 -3.08 -1.11
C ASN A 34 8.22 -4.20 -1.91
N ASP A 35 7.16 -3.88 -2.66
CA ASP A 35 6.47 -4.81 -3.54
C ASP A 35 7.32 -5.15 -4.77
N THR A 36 7.11 -6.35 -5.33
CA THR A 36 7.85 -6.81 -6.51
C THR A 36 6.92 -7.42 -7.55
N ASP A 37 7.28 -7.28 -8.82
CA ASP A 37 6.62 -7.93 -9.93
C ASP A 37 7.73 -8.59 -10.77
N ILE A 38 7.60 -9.89 -11.06
CA ILE A 38 8.65 -10.66 -11.72
C ILE A 38 8.80 -10.28 -13.21
N ASP A 39 7.71 -9.82 -13.82
CA ASP A 39 7.66 -9.34 -15.20
C ASP A 39 7.94 -7.84 -15.30
N ALA A 40 8.21 -7.19 -14.16
CA ALA A 40 8.36 -5.74 -14.02
C ALA A 40 7.13 -4.95 -14.52
N GLY A 41 5.94 -5.53 -14.33
CA GLY A 41 4.65 -4.91 -14.57
C GLY A 41 4.32 -3.75 -13.61
N PRO A 42 3.27 -2.96 -13.90
CA PRO A 42 2.84 -1.85 -13.05
C PRO A 42 2.27 -2.36 -11.72
N LYS A 43 2.62 -1.70 -10.62
CA LYS A 43 2.06 -1.96 -9.29
C LYS A 43 1.10 -0.84 -8.91
N THR A 44 -0.11 -1.18 -8.49
CA THR A 44 -1.12 -0.20 -8.11
C THR A 44 -1.93 -0.63 -6.89
N ILE A 45 -2.29 0.35 -6.06
CA ILE A 45 -3.21 0.20 -4.93
C ILE A 45 -4.64 0.27 -5.47
N THR A 46 -5.41 -0.78 -5.30
CA THR A 46 -6.80 -0.86 -5.81
C THR A 46 -7.84 -0.74 -4.71
N ALA A 47 -7.49 -1.09 -3.48
CA ALA A 47 -8.36 -0.98 -2.32
C ALA A 47 -7.55 -0.87 -1.03
N VAL A 48 -8.17 -0.25 -0.02
CA VAL A 48 -7.66 -0.23 1.35
C VAL A 48 -8.79 -0.59 2.30
N THR A 49 -8.52 -1.46 3.27
CA THR A 49 -9.43 -1.67 4.40
C THR A 49 -9.20 -0.56 5.41
N GLN A 50 -10.25 0.20 5.73
CA GLN A 50 -10.11 1.33 6.64
C GLN A 50 -9.84 0.86 8.08
N PRO A 51 -8.85 1.44 8.77
CA PRO A 51 -8.64 1.18 10.18
C PRO A 51 -9.74 1.84 11.02
N THR A 52 -9.95 1.35 12.25
CA THR A 52 -10.91 1.95 13.19
C THR A 52 -10.37 3.20 13.87
N SER A 53 -9.05 3.30 14.03
CA SER A 53 -8.36 4.36 14.78
C SER A 53 -7.93 5.56 13.92
N GLY A 54 -8.38 5.61 12.67
CA GLY A 54 -8.07 6.71 11.75
C GLY A 54 -8.71 6.50 10.39
N THR A 55 -8.27 7.29 9.43
CA THR A 55 -8.74 7.19 8.04
C THR A 55 -7.57 7.06 7.11
N VAL A 56 -7.71 6.19 6.12
CA VAL A 56 -6.78 6.12 4.99
C VAL A 56 -7.44 6.72 3.77
N THR A 57 -6.66 7.50 3.02
CA THR A 57 -6.93 7.88 1.65
C THR A 57 -5.81 7.36 0.78
N PHE A 58 -6.07 7.03 -0.49
CA PHE A 58 -5.03 6.57 -1.39
C PHE A 58 -5.27 7.06 -2.81
N THR A 59 -4.17 7.24 -3.54
CA THR A 59 -4.13 7.21 -5.00
C THR A 59 -3.65 5.83 -5.41
N GLY A 60 -3.85 5.43 -6.66
CA GLY A 60 -3.39 4.13 -7.16
C GLY A 60 -1.91 3.84 -6.96
N THR A 61 -1.10 4.79 -6.48
CA THR A 61 0.33 4.61 -6.19
C THR A 61 0.76 5.05 -4.79
N THR A 62 -0.12 5.66 -3.99
CA THR A 62 0.31 6.29 -2.73
C THR A 62 -0.80 6.27 -1.70
N LEU A 63 -0.44 6.01 -0.45
CA LEU A 63 -1.37 5.97 0.67
C LEU A 63 -1.11 7.15 1.62
N SER A 64 -2.16 7.69 2.24
CA SER A 64 -2.07 8.69 3.30
C SER A 64 -2.97 8.30 4.46
N TYR A 65 -2.39 8.19 5.66
CA TYR A 65 -3.10 7.86 6.89
C TYR A 65 -3.22 9.07 7.81
N THR A 66 -4.40 9.30 8.36
CA THR A 66 -4.65 10.33 9.38
C THR A 66 -5.30 9.67 10.61
N PRO A 67 -4.67 9.72 11.80
CA PRO A 67 -5.29 9.28 13.04
C PRO A 67 -6.62 10.01 13.32
N ASN A 68 -7.53 9.36 14.05
CA ASN A 68 -8.70 10.05 14.59
C ASN A 68 -8.27 11.09 15.63
N ALA A 69 -8.92 12.25 15.63
CA ALA A 69 -8.68 13.28 16.64
C ALA A 69 -8.99 12.74 18.05
N ASN A 70 -8.09 13.00 18.99
CA ASN A 70 -8.07 12.55 20.38
C ASN A 70 -8.12 11.01 20.51
N TYR A 71 -7.54 10.27 19.56
CA TYR A 71 -7.27 8.84 19.77
C TYR A 71 -6.14 8.69 20.81
N ASN A 72 -6.28 7.79 21.79
CA ASN A 72 -5.35 7.67 22.93
C ASN A 72 -4.76 6.26 23.13
N GLY A 73 -4.56 5.49 22.03
CA GLY A 73 -3.88 4.19 22.10
C GLY A 73 -4.74 3.02 22.56
#